data_AF-A0A7Y6AHD4-F1
#
_entry.id   AF-A0A7Y6AHD4-F1
#
_cell.length_a   1.000
_cell.length_b   1.000
_cell.length_c   1.000
_cell.angle_alpha   90.00
_cell.angle_beta   90.00
_cell.angle_gamma   90.00
#
_symmetry.space_group_name_H-M   'P 1'
#
loop_
_entity.id
_entity.type
_entity.pdbx_description
1 polymer ?
#
loop_
_entity_poly.entity_id
_entity_poly.type
_entity_poly.pdbx_seq_one_letter_code
_entity_poly.pdbx_strand_id
1 'polypeptide(L)'
;MGNHARPGTVVVREIDHDPFPVDAEEYVVRELVWNGIDGRSFELVRRRDDEVLTRDASVDAYPTQEQIAAVLEDHGVAVDLEVCKVCRNAILRSTAYRHDHGWVGSCCWDDRLHSTA
;
A
#
# COMPACT_ATOMS: atom_id res chain seq x y z
N MET A 1 -11.02 19.50 4.31
CA MET A 1 -10.90 19.03 5.70
C MET A 1 -10.38 17.62 5.60
N GLY A 2 -9.05 17.48 5.48
CA GLY A 2 -8.36 16.19 5.46
C GLY A 2 -7.62 16.03 6.78
N ASN A 3 -7.35 14.80 7.20
CA ASN A 3 -6.91 14.48 8.56
C ASN A 3 -5.46 14.91 8.88
N HIS A 4 -5.24 16.22 8.96
CA HIS A 4 -4.16 16.88 9.70
C HIS A 4 -4.45 16.96 11.22
N ALA A 5 -5.48 16.29 11.72
CA ALA A 5 -6.12 16.60 12.99
C ALA A 5 -5.92 15.50 14.04
N ARG A 6 -4.66 15.20 14.41
CA ARG A 6 -4.36 14.71 15.75
C ARG A 6 -4.00 15.94 16.60
N PRO A 7 -4.93 16.51 17.38
CA PRO A 7 -4.72 17.79 18.06
C PRO A 7 -3.50 17.75 18.98
N GLY A 8 -2.59 18.71 18.82
CA GLY A 8 -1.35 18.76 19.60
C GLY A 8 -0.20 17.90 19.08
N THR A 9 -0.38 17.22 17.94
CA THR A 9 0.71 16.49 17.27
C THR A 9 1.01 17.09 15.89
N VAL A 10 2.27 17.00 15.48
CA VAL A 10 2.76 17.40 14.16
C VAL A 10 3.52 16.23 13.52
N VAL A 11 3.44 16.11 12.20
CA VAL A 11 4.29 15.19 11.43
C VAL A 11 5.73 15.71 11.51
N VAL A 12 6.64 14.87 12.02
CA VAL A 12 8.07 15.17 12.13
C VAL A 12 8.90 14.51 11.05
N ARG A 13 8.34 13.51 10.37
CA ARG A 13 9.00 12.81 9.27
C ARG A 13 7.97 12.14 8.37
N GLU A 14 8.25 12.17 7.08
CA GLU A 14 7.54 11.41 6.06
C GLU A 14 8.51 10.38 5.45
N ILE A 15 8.06 9.15 5.28
CA ILE A 15 8.85 8.05 4.74
C ILE A 15 8.03 7.38 3.63
N ASP A 16 8.44 7.60 2.38
CA ASP A 16 7.90 6.87 1.24
C ASP A 16 8.44 5.43 1.26
N HIS A 17 7.53 4.46 1.24
CA HIS A 17 7.87 3.05 1.04
C HIS A 17 8.16 2.77 -0.44
N ASP A 18 8.50 1.52 -0.77
CA ASP A 18 8.76 1.16 -2.16
C ASP A 18 7.54 1.46 -3.05
N PRO A 19 7.73 2.20 -4.17
CA PRO A 19 6.64 2.52 -5.07
C PRO A 19 6.13 1.26 -5.76
N PHE A 20 4.86 1.27 -6.12
CA PHE A 20 4.23 0.17 -6.84
C PHE A 20 3.32 0.65 -7.97
N PRO A 21 3.32 -0.05 -9.12
CA PRO A 21 2.49 0.33 -10.26
C PRO A 21 1.06 -0.22 -10.15
N VAL A 22 0.08 0.55 -10.61
CA VAL A 22 -1.30 0.12 -10.90
C VAL A 22 -1.79 0.89 -12.12
N ASP A 23 -2.26 0.17 -13.15
CA ASP A 23 -2.79 0.75 -14.40
C ASP A 23 -1.96 1.90 -15.00
N ALA A 24 -0.67 1.64 -15.23
CA ALA A 24 0.34 2.59 -15.75
C ALA A 24 0.64 3.83 -14.88
N GLU A 25 0.00 3.98 -13.72
CA GLU A 25 0.32 4.99 -12.72
C GLU A 25 1.14 4.36 -11.58
N GLU A 26 1.94 5.20 -10.90
CA GLU A 26 2.78 4.78 -9.77
C GLU A 26 2.22 5.35 -8.46
N TYR A 27 2.14 4.49 -7.45
CA TYR A 27 1.62 4.81 -6.13
C TYR A 27 2.66 4.49 -5.06
N VAL A 28 2.56 5.15 -3.92
CA VAL A 28 3.40 4.88 -2.76
C VAL A 28 2.56 4.88 -1.49
N VAL A 29 2.93 4.02 -0.54
CA VAL A 29 2.48 4.14 0.84
C VAL A 29 3.43 5.10 1.54
N ARG A 30 2.95 6.26 1.95
CA ARG A 30 3.71 7.25 2.72
C ARG A 30 3.43 7.06 4.20
N GLU A 31 4.47 6.76 4.97
CA GLU A 31 4.40 6.69 6.43
C GLU A 31 4.63 8.08 7.03
N LEU A 32 3.69 8.53 7.85
CA LEU A 32 3.77 9.75 8.63
C LEU A 32 4.16 9.42 10.06
N VAL A 33 5.30 9.96 10.51
CA VAL A 33 5.77 9.85 11.89
C VAL A 33 5.39 11.11 12.66
N TRP A 34 4.63 10.95 13.74
CA TRP A 34 4.11 12.05 14.54
C TRP A 34 4.97 12.29 15.80
N ASN A 35 4.99 13.52 16.34
CA ASN A 35 5.68 13.81 17.60
C ASN A 35 4.90 13.34 18.84
N GLY A 36 5.62 13.00 19.91
CA GLY A 36 5.09 12.95 21.28
C GLY A 36 4.27 11.72 21.67
N ILE A 37 3.86 10.91 20.70
CA ILE A 37 3.22 9.60 20.88
C ILE A 37 3.78 8.73 19.75
N ASP A 38 4.03 7.43 19.95
CA ASP A 38 4.45 6.47 18.91
C ASP A 38 3.37 6.25 17.82
N GLY A 39 2.60 7.27 17.50
CA GLY A 39 1.64 7.27 16.42
C GLY A 39 2.39 7.33 15.12
N ARG A 40 2.31 6.25 14.36
CA ARG A 40 2.49 6.27 12.91
C ARG A 40 1.11 6.40 12.28
N SER A 41 1.07 6.91 11.06
CA SER A 41 -0.06 6.69 10.17
C SER A 41 0.45 6.53 8.75
N PHE A 42 -0.39 6.03 7.87
CA PHE A 42 -0.02 5.77 6.49
C PHE A 42 -1.04 6.40 5.56
N GLU A 43 -0.51 6.95 4.48
CA GLU A 43 -1.28 7.55 3.39
C GLU A 43 -0.96 6.84 2.09
N LEU A 44 -1.98 6.68 1.24
CA LEU A 44 -1.78 6.25 -0.13
C LEU A 44 -1.63 7.48 -1.00
N VAL A 45 -0.52 7.59 -1.73
CA VAL A 45 -0.17 8.76 -2.54
C VAL A 45 0.05 8.36 -3.99
N ARG A 46 -0.56 9.10 -4.92
CA ARG A 46 -0.27 8.99 -6.36
C ARG A 46 0.96 9.83 -6.71
N ARG A 47 1.98 9.21 -7.29
CA ARG A 47 3.29 9.86 -7.52
C ARG A 47 3.28 10.92 -8.60
N ARG A 48 2.42 10.79 -9.61
CA ARG A 48 2.35 11.70 -10.75
C ARG A 48 2.13 13.17 -10.35
N ASP A 49 1.31 13.40 -9.33
CA ASP A 49 0.89 14.73 -8.87
C ASP A 49 0.94 14.90 -7.34
N ASP A 50 1.55 13.95 -6.63
CA ASP A 50 1.62 13.88 -5.16
C ASP A 50 0.24 13.95 -4.49
N GLU A 51 -0.81 13.45 -5.17
CA GLU A 51 -2.15 13.40 -4.62
C GLU A 51 -2.25 12.35 -3.52
N VAL A 52 -2.51 12.80 -2.29
CA VAL A 52 -2.96 11.93 -1.18
C VAL A 52 -4.38 11.47 -1.47
N LEU A 53 -4.59 10.14 -1.54
CA LEU A 53 -5.88 9.50 -1.82
C LEU A 53 -6.65 9.18 -0.53
N THR A 54 -5.97 9.00 0.59
CA THR A 54 -6.54 8.77 1.93
C THR A 54 -6.92 10.07 2.65
N ARG A 55 -7.38 11.10 1.93
CA ARG A 55 -7.59 12.46 2.49
C ARG A 55 -8.49 12.49 3.70
N ASP A 56 -9.51 11.63 3.71
CA ASP A 56 -10.53 11.61 4.75
C ASP A 56 -10.07 10.88 6.02
N ALA A 57 -9.11 9.94 5.92
CA ALA A 57 -8.49 9.29 7.07
C ALA A 57 -7.20 8.55 6.67
N SER A 58 -6.06 8.96 7.24
CA SER A 58 -4.85 8.14 7.24
C SER A 58 -5.09 6.87 8.07
N VAL A 59 -4.51 5.75 7.67
CA VAL A 59 -4.64 4.49 8.42
C VAL A 59 -3.59 4.41 9.53
N ASP A 60 -3.93 3.83 10.68
CA ASP A 60 -3.01 3.75 11.83
C ASP A 60 -1.96 2.62 11.71
N ALA A 61 -2.13 1.72 10.74
CA ALA A 61 -1.24 0.59 10.47
C ALA A 61 -0.94 0.50 8.96
N TYR A 62 0.15 -0.16 8.59
CA TYR A 62 0.51 -0.35 7.18
C TYR A 62 -0.66 -1.02 6.44
N PRO A 63 -1.16 -0.44 5.34
CA PRO A 63 -2.40 -0.89 4.71
C PRO A 63 -2.22 -2.26 4.07
N THR A 64 -3.25 -3.11 4.17
CA THR A 64 -3.30 -4.37 3.42
C THR A 64 -3.54 -4.10 1.93
N GLN A 65 -3.27 -5.09 1.09
CA GLN A 65 -3.52 -4.98 -0.34
C GLN A 65 -5.02 -4.80 -0.65
N GLU A 66 -5.93 -5.37 0.15
CA GLU A 66 -7.37 -5.10 0.01
C GLU A 66 -7.72 -3.65 0.36
N GLN A 67 -7.11 -3.08 1.41
CA GLN A 67 -7.33 -1.69 1.79
C GLN A 67 -6.81 -0.73 0.71
N ILE A 68 -5.63 -1.02 0.15
CA ILE A 68 -5.09 -0.24 -0.98
C ILE A 68 -6.04 -0.32 -2.17
N ALA A 69 -6.51 -1.53 -2.53
CA ALA A 69 -7.44 -1.71 -3.64
C ALA A 69 -8.74 -0.92 -3.42
N ALA A 70 -9.34 -0.98 -2.23
CA ALA A 70 -10.55 -0.25 -1.91
C ALA A 70 -10.36 1.28 -2.07
N VAL A 71 -9.24 1.84 -1.58
CA VAL A 71 -8.95 3.27 -1.76
C VAL A 71 -8.77 3.61 -3.24
N LEU A 72 -8.08 2.77 -4.01
CA LEU A 72 -7.89 3.03 -5.45
C LEU A 72 -9.22 2.97 -6.22
N GLU A 73 -10.07 2.00 -5.92
CA GLU A 73 -11.40 1.86 -6.53
C GLU A 73 -12.32 3.05 -6.20
N ASP A 74 -12.28 3.56 -4.96
CA ASP A 74 -13.01 4.76 -4.55
C ASP A 74 -12.59 6.01 -5.35
N HIS A 75 -11.35 6.02 -5.87
CA HIS A 75 -10.81 7.07 -6.74
C HIS A 75 -10.89 6.73 -8.23
N GLY A 76 -11.66 5.71 -8.60
CA GLY A 76 -11.93 5.33 -10.00
C GLY A 76 -10.78 4.60 -10.70
N VAL A 77 -9.79 4.12 -9.95
CA VAL A 77 -8.69 3.30 -10.47
C VAL A 77 -9.13 1.84 -10.42
N ALA A 78 -9.16 1.18 -11.58
CA ALA A 78 -9.53 -0.23 -11.66
C ALA A 78 -8.40 -1.10 -11.11
N VAL A 79 -8.72 -1.97 -10.15
CA VAL A 79 -7.74 -2.83 -9.49
C VAL A 79 -8.14 -4.29 -9.62
N ASP A 80 -7.19 -5.11 -10.08
CA ASP A 80 -7.33 -6.57 -10.03
C ASP A 80 -6.65 -7.09 -8.76
N LEU A 81 -7.43 -7.77 -7.90
CA LEU A 81 -6.90 -8.56 -6.80
C LEU A 81 -6.79 -10.03 -7.19
N GLU A 82 -5.69 -10.65 -6.78
CA GLU A 82 -5.45 -12.08 -6.87
C GLU A 82 -5.14 -12.63 -5.47
N VAL A 83 -5.11 -13.95 -5.34
CA VAL A 83 -4.73 -14.59 -4.08
C VAL A 83 -3.32 -15.16 -4.20
N CYS A 84 -2.42 -14.76 -3.29
CA CYS A 84 -1.10 -15.36 -3.21
C CYS A 84 -1.23 -16.86 -2.94
N LYS A 85 -0.69 -17.71 -3.83
CA LYS A 85 -0.82 -19.16 -3.68
C LYS A 85 -0.03 -19.74 -2.51
N VAL A 86 0.87 -18.97 -1.89
CA VAL A 86 1.70 -19.37 -0.75
C VAL A 86 1.01 -19.01 0.58
N CYS A 87 0.87 -17.72 0.89
CA CYS A 87 0.29 -17.26 2.16
C CYS A 87 -1.23 -17.08 2.13
N ARG A 88 -1.89 -17.21 0.97
CA ARG A 88 -3.34 -17.06 0.79
C ARG A 88 -3.90 -15.65 1.04
N ASN A 89 -3.05 -14.65 1.25
CA ASN A 89 -3.46 -13.24 1.34
C ASN A 89 -3.81 -12.68 -0.04
N ALA A 90 -4.69 -11.68 -0.08
CA ALA A 90 -4.93 -10.91 -1.30
C ALA A 90 -3.68 -10.12 -1.70
N ILE A 91 -3.46 -10.00 -3.00
CA ILE A 91 -2.33 -9.30 -3.60
C ILE A 91 -2.82 -8.52 -4.82
N LEU A 92 -2.28 -7.33 -5.03
CA LEU A 92 -2.50 -6.59 -6.27
C LEU A 92 -1.89 -7.38 -7.43
N ARG A 93 -2.70 -7.67 -8.46
CA ARG A 93 -2.22 -8.40 -9.64
C ARG A 93 -1.12 -7.65 -10.38
N SER A 94 -1.14 -6.32 -10.33
CA SER A 94 -0.13 -5.46 -10.96
C SER A 94 1.26 -5.59 -10.34
N THR A 95 1.35 -6.02 -9.08
CA THR A 95 2.61 -6.25 -8.35
C THR A 95 2.91 -7.73 -8.13
N ALA A 96 1.98 -8.60 -8.56
CA ALA A 96 2.10 -10.04 -8.42
C ALA A 96 2.90 -10.65 -9.57
N TYR A 97 3.67 -11.68 -9.23
CA TYR A 97 4.40 -12.47 -10.20
C TYR A 97 3.63 -13.74 -10.55
N ARG A 98 3.55 -14.05 -11.85
CA ARG A 98 2.99 -15.31 -12.31
C ARG A 98 3.99 -16.44 -12.05
N HIS A 99 3.55 -17.50 -11.40
CA HIS A 99 4.38 -18.69 -11.18
C HIS A 99 3.53 -19.96 -11.27
N ASP A 100 3.92 -20.88 -12.15
CA ASP A 100 3.11 -22.05 -12.57
C ASP A 100 1.66 -21.64 -12.90
N HIS A 101 0.69 -22.30 -12.26
CA HIS A 101 -0.74 -22.10 -12.41
C HIS A 101 -1.33 -21.04 -11.47
N GLY A 102 -0.52 -20.19 -10.82
CA GLY A 102 -1.03 -19.19 -9.88
C GLY A 102 -0.17 -17.93 -9.74
N TRP A 103 -0.52 -17.10 -8.77
CA TRP A 103 0.11 -15.81 -8.49
C TRP A 103 0.81 -15.79 -7.14
N VAL A 104 1.86 -14.98 -7.04
CA VAL A 104 2.67 -14.80 -5.84
C VAL A 104 2.94 -13.30 -5.67
N GLY A 105 2.58 -12.74 -4.53
CA GLY A 105 2.90 -11.34 -4.21
C GLY A 105 4.29 -11.20 -3.61
N SER A 106 4.72 -9.95 -3.43
CA SER A 106 5.97 -9.61 -2.74
C SER A 106 6.09 -10.27 -1.36
N CYS A 107 4.96 -10.48 -0.67
CA CYS A 107 4.89 -11.16 0.62
C CYS A 107 5.54 -12.57 0.67
N CYS A 108 5.70 -13.25 -0.47
CA CYS A 108 6.28 -14.60 -0.54
C CYS A 108 7.18 -14.81 -1.76
N TRP A 109 7.66 -13.73 -2.39
CA TRP A 109 8.47 -13.84 -3.60
C TRP A 109 9.87 -14.41 -3.31
N ASP A 110 10.53 -13.95 -2.25
CA ASP A 110 11.89 -14.38 -1.88
C ASP A 110 11.94 -15.81 -1.30
N ASP A 111 10.92 -16.21 -0.54
CA ASP A 111 10.76 -17.59 -0.05
C ASP A 111 10.64 -18.61 -1.20
N ARG A 112 10.31 -18.11 -2.39
CA ARG A 112 10.15 -18.91 -3.60
C ARG A 112 11.46 -19.25 -4.29
N LEU A 113 12.47 -18.38 -4.19
CA LEU A 113 13.84 -18.71 -4.63
C LEU A 113 14.39 -19.91 -3.86
N HIS A 114 13.91 -20.15 -2.64
CA HIS A 114 14.36 -21.26 -1.79
C HIS A 114 13.54 -22.55 -1.94
N SER A 115 12.36 -22.52 -2.57
CA SER A 115 11.47 -23.69 -2.69
C SER A 115 11.52 -24.39 -4.06
N THR A 116 12.59 -24.15 -4.83
CA THR A 116 12.88 -24.85 -6.10
C THR A 116 14.00 -25.91 -5.99
N ALA A 117 14.27 -26.46 -4.80
CA ALA A 117 15.14 -27.61 -4.60
C ALA A 117 14.35 -28.88 -4.22
#